data_AF-A0A8D8F2J0-F1
#
_entry.id   AF-A0A8D8F2J0-F1
#
_cell.length_a   1.000
_cell.length_b   1.000
_cell.length_c   1.000
_cell.angle_alpha   90.00
_cell.angle_beta   90.00
_cell.angle_gamma   90.00
#
_symmetry.space_group_name_H-M   'P 1'
#
loop_
_entity.id
_entity.type
_entity.pdbx_description
1 polymer ?
#
loop_
_entity_poly.entity_id
_entity_poly.type
_entity_poly.pdbx_seq_one_letter_code
_entity_poly.pdbx_strand_id
1 'polypeptide(L)'
;LLMLGAIFAIIVLGLSDVGGFWEVWRIAERGERLVFFDLNPDPTLRTSFWCVTLGMTTNWIAVFGINQACIQRFLAVPTRKAAKNSLKIYIVGLLIINSLAC
;
A
#
# COMPACT_ATOMS: atom_id res chain seq x y z
N LEU A 1 3.72 11.90 12.53
CA LEU A 1 3.14 11.49 13.82
C LEU A 1 1.64 11.72 13.86
N LEU A 2 1.14 12.95 13.62
CA LEU A 2 -0.30 13.23 13.57
C LEU A 2 -1.06 12.33 12.58
N MET A 3 -0.56 12.14 11.36
CA MET A 3 -1.20 11.24 10.38
C MET A 3 -1.25 9.78 10.85
N LEU A 4 -0.18 9.27 11.47
CA LEU A 4 -0.15 7.89 11.98
C LEU A 4 -1.11 7.72 13.16
N GLY A 5 -1.16 8.70 14.07
CA GLY A 5 -2.09 8.71 15.19
C GLY A 5 -3.55 8.79 14.72
N ALA A 6 -3.84 9.59 13.70
CA ALA A 6 -5.16 9.68 13.11
C ALA A 6 -5.60 8.36 12.46
N ILE A 7 -4.74 7.71 11.68
CA ILE A 7 -5.01 6.40 11.08
C ILE A 7 -5.32 5.38 12.19
N PHE A 8 -4.50 5.33 13.23
CA PHE A 8 -4.71 4.41 14.35
C PHE A 8 -6.05 4.68 15.08
N ALA A 9 -6.35 5.94 15.37
CA ALA A 9 -7.60 6.32 16.02
C ALA A 9 -8.83 5.94 15.18
N ILE A 10 -8.80 6.19 13.87
CA ILE A 10 -9.88 5.83 12.95
C ILE A 10 -10.10 4.32 12.92
N ILE A 11 -9.02 3.53 12.86
CA ILE A 11 -9.12 2.06 12.86
C ILE A 11 -9.74 1.56 14.17
N VAL A 12 -9.28 2.05 15.32
CA VAL A 12 -9.81 1.62 16.62
C VAL A 12 -11.28 1.97 16.77
N LEU A 13 -11.67 3.20 16.40
CA LEU A 13 -13.06 3.65 16.46
C LEU A 13 -13.95 2.85 15.49
N GLY A 14 -13.51 2.66 14.25
CA GLY A 14 -14.24 1.88 13.26
C GLY A 14 -14.41 0.41 13.66
N LEU A 15 -13.37 -0.20 14.22
CA LEU A 15 -13.46 -1.56 14.77
C LEU A 15 -14.41 -1.63 15.97
N SER A 16 -14.40 -0.62 16.85
CA SER A 16 -15.30 -0.60 18.00
C SER A 16 -16.77 -0.44 17.61
N ASP A 17 -17.06 0.34 16.57
CA ASP A 17 -18.42 0.63 16.09
C ASP A 17 -19.05 -0.59 15.39
N VAL A 18 -18.26 -1.32 14.60
CA VAL A 18 -18.71 -2.52 13.86
C VAL A 18 -18.79 -3.78 14.76
N GLY A 19 -18.20 -3.75 15.96
CA GLY A 19 -18.21 -4.88 16.89
C GLY A 19 -16.97 -5.79 16.82
N GLY A 20 -15.86 -5.28 16.27
CA GLY A 20 -14.55 -5.93 16.25
C GLY A 20 -14.07 -6.37 14.86
N PHE A 21 -12.80 -6.76 14.78
CA PHE A 21 -12.15 -7.14 13.50
C PHE A 21 -12.83 -8.32 12.81
N TRP A 22 -13.26 -9.33 13.58
CA TRP A 22 -13.90 -10.52 13.03
C TRP A 22 -15.26 -10.22 12.40
N GLU A 23 -15.99 -9.25 12.93
CA GLU A 23 -17.28 -8.86 12.36
C GLU A 23 -17.08 -8.07 11.06
N VAL A 24 -16.08 -7.19 11.01
CA VAL A 24 -15.67 -6.52 9.75
C VAL A 24 -15.30 -7.55 8.68
N TRP A 25 -14.50 -8.56 9.04
CA TRP A 25 -14.11 -9.61 8.10
C TRP A 25 -15.31 -10.41 7.59
N ARG A 26 -16.23 -10.81 8.49
CA ARG A 26 -17.45 -11.54 8.14
C ARG A 26 -18.38 -10.73 7.24
N ILE A 27 -18.49 -9.42 7.46
CA ILE A 27 -19.28 -8.51 6.62
C ILE A 27 -18.63 -8.37 5.23
N ALA A 28 -17.30 -8.25 5.16
CA ALA A 28 -16.57 -8.16 3.89
C ALA A 28 -16.68 -9.45 3.05
N GLU A 29 -16.61 -10.61 3.71
CA GLU A 29 -16.82 -11.92 3.09
C GLU A 29 -18.25 -12.07 2.55
N ARG A 30 -19.27 -11.74 3.37
CA ARG A 30 -20.68 -11.78 2.93
C ARG A 30 -20.96 -10.82 1.78
N GLY A 31 -20.27 -9.69 1.72
CA GLY A 31 -20.40 -8.71 0.65
C GLY A 31 -19.66 -9.06 -0.64
N GLU A 32 -19.03 -10.24 -0.72
CA GLU A 32 -18.18 -10.67 -1.86
C GLU A 32 -17.08 -9.65 -2.22
N ARG A 33 -16.63 -8.85 -1.24
CA ARG A 33 -15.62 -7.79 -1.45
C ARG A 33 -14.19 -8.32 -1.40
N LEU A 34 -14.00 -9.55 -0.93
CA LEU A 34 -12.71 -10.21 -0.80
C LEU A 34 -12.35 -10.94 -2.11
N VAL A 35 -12.04 -10.19 -3.15
CA VAL A 35 -11.54 -10.75 -4.43
C VAL A 35 -10.01 -10.85 -4.34
N PHE A 36 -9.50 -12.03 -3.99
CA PHE A 36 -8.07 -12.21 -3.74
C PHE A 36 -7.24 -12.23 -5.04
N PHE A 37 -7.66 -13.00 -6.05
CA PHE A 37 -6.89 -13.17 -7.28
C PHE A 37 -7.81 -13.42 -8.48
N ASP A 38 -8.20 -12.36 -9.19
CA ASP A 38 -8.77 -12.49 -10.53
C ASP A 38 -7.63 -12.60 -11.55
N LEU A 39 -7.32 -13.84 -11.96
CA LEU A 39 -6.23 -14.17 -12.88
C LEU A 39 -6.61 -14.00 -14.35
N ASN A 40 -7.77 -13.41 -14.66
CA ASN A 40 -8.22 -13.20 -16.02
C ASN A 40 -7.25 -12.27 -16.79
N PRO A 41 -6.67 -12.72 -17.92
CA PRO A 41 -5.72 -11.93 -18.71
C PRO A 41 -6.39 -10.86 -19.60
N ASP A 42 -7.71 -10.70 -19.54
CA ASP A 42 -8.42 -9.70 -20.33
C ASP A 42 -7.99 -8.26 -19.94
N PRO A 43 -7.40 -7.48 -20.87
CA PRO A 43 -6.93 -6.13 -20.61
C PRO A 43 -8.06 -5.09 -20.46
N THR A 44 -9.32 -5.46 -20.75
CA THR A 44 -10.48 -4.59 -20.53
C THR A 44 -10.95 -4.56 -19.07
N LEU A 45 -10.53 -5.55 -18.27
CA LEU A 45 -10.81 -5.58 -16.85
C LEU A 45 -9.90 -4.60 -16.09
N ARG A 46 -10.53 -3.62 -15.43
CA ARG A 46 -9.82 -2.57 -14.68
C ARG A 46 -9.02 -3.11 -13.49
N THR A 47 -9.46 -4.20 -12.87
CA THR A 47 -8.91 -4.77 -11.63
C THR A 47 -8.60 -6.26 -11.77
N SER A 48 -7.93 -6.67 -12.85
CA SER A 48 -7.31 -7.99 -12.92
C SER A 48 -5.96 -8.01 -12.22
N PHE A 49 -5.52 -9.19 -11.77
CA PHE A 49 -4.19 -9.39 -11.19
C PHE A 49 -3.09 -8.86 -12.11
N TRP A 50 -3.22 -9.07 -13.42
CA TRP A 50 -2.25 -8.62 -14.42
C TRP A 50 -2.22 -7.11 -14.58
N CYS A 51 -3.39 -6.47 -14.74
CA CYS A 51 -3.48 -5.02 -14.90
C CYS A 51 -3.02 -4.27 -13.65
N VAL A 52 -3.41 -4.75 -12.45
CA VAL A 52 -2.99 -4.15 -11.18
C VAL A 52 -1.49 -4.34 -10.96
N THR A 53 -0.96 -5.55 -11.16
CA THR A 53 0.47 -5.81 -10.94
C THR A 53 1.34 -4.99 -11.89
N LEU A 54 1.02 -4.96 -13.19
CA LEU A 54 1.79 -4.18 -14.17
C LEU A 54 1.65 -2.68 -13.95
N GLY A 55 0.42 -2.21 -13.68
CA GLY A 55 0.13 -0.80 -13.42
C GLY A 55 0.82 -0.28 -12.16
N MET A 56 0.71 -1.02 -11.05
CA MET A 56 1.38 -0.66 -9.79
C MET A 56 2.90 -0.74 -9.94
N THR A 57 3.45 -1.78 -10.57
CA THR A 57 4.90 -1.90 -10.76
C THR A 57 5.46 -0.71 -11.55
N THR A 58 4.79 -0.34 -12.65
CA THR A 58 5.20 0.82 -13.47
C THR A 58 5.10 2.12 -12.69
N ASN A 59 4.04 2.30 -11.90
CA ASN A 59 3.87 3.48 -11.05
C ASN A 59 5.00 3.60 -10.02
N TRP A 60 5.34 2.51 -9.33
CA TRP A 60 6.44 2.50 -8.35
C TRP A 60 7.79 2.79 -8.99
N ILE A 61 8.05 2.25 -10.19
CA ILE A 61 9.27 2.55 -10.94
C ILE A 61 9.35 4.04 -11.26
N ALA A 62 8.26 4.67 -11.69
CA ALA A 62 8.24 6.11 -11.96
C ALA A 62 8.49 6.93 -10.68
N VAL A 63 7.88 6.54 -9.56
CA VAL A 63 8.06 7.23 -8.26
C VAL A 63 9.50 7.11 -7.75
N PHE A 64 10.15 5.95 -7.86
CA PHE A 64 11.51 5.79 -7.35
C PHE A 64 12.59 6.20 -8.34
N GLY A 65 12.35 6.01 -9.63
CA GLY A 65 13.33 6.17 -10.70
C GLY A 65 13.27 7.51 -11.45
N ILE A 66 12.12 8.20 -11.42
CA ILE A 66 11.90 9.44 -12.20
C ILE A 66 11.54 10.62 -11.29
N ASN A 67 10.89 10.37 -10.15
CA ASN A 67 10.50 11.45 -9.24
C ASN A 67 11.73 12.16 -8.66
N GLN A 68 11.89 13.43 -9.03
CA GLN A 68 13.02 14.26 -8.63
C GLN A 68 13.21 14.31 -7.10
N ALA A 69 12.12 14.42 -6.33
CA ALA A 69 12.21 14.50 -4.87
C ALA A 69 12.73 13.19 -4.26
N CYS A 70 12.35 12.03 -4.83
CA CYS A 70 12.87 10.74 -4.40
C CYS A 70 14.35 10.57 -4.78
N ILE A 71 14.74 10.91 -6.00
CA ILE A 71 16.12 10.81 -6.46
C ILE A 71 17.05 11.68 -5.61
N GLN A 72 16.66 12.93 -5.35
CA GLN A 72 17.46 13.85 -4.51
C GLN A 72 17.64 13.33 -3.09
N ARG A 73 16.62 12.69 -2.49
CA ARG A 73 16.73 12.06 -1.17
C ARG A 73 17.72 10.89 -1.15
N PHE A 74 17.81 10.11 -2.23
CA PHE A 74 18.81 9.04 -2.31
C PHE A 74 20.23 9.57 -2.53
N LEU A 75 20.37 10.66 -3.30
CA LEU A 75 21.68 11.31 -3.54
C LEU A 75 22.23 12.07 -2.33
N ALA A 76 21.35 12.54 -1.43
CA ALA A 76 21.76 13.20 -0.19
C ALA A 76 22.41 12.26 0.85
N VAL A 77 22.30 10.94 0.66
CA VAL A 77 22.86 9.95 1.58
C VAL A 77 24.33 9.68 1.22
N PRO A 78 25.28 9.76 2.17
CA PRO A 78 26.71 9.72 1.88
C PRO A 78 27.22 8.37 1.39
N THR A 79 26.48 7.27 1.61
CA THR A 79 26.91 5.93 1.17
C THR A 79 25.78 5.18 0.47
N ARG A 80 26.12 4.41 -0.57
CA ARG A 80 25.18 3.56 -1.30
C ARG A 80 24.53 2.50 -0.41
N LYS A 81 25.23 2.01 0.61
CA LYS A 81 24.71 1.02 1.57
C LYS A 81 23.63 1.63 2.46
N ALA A 82 23.85 2.86 2.95
CA ALA A 82 22.83 3.59 3.71
C ALA A 82 21.61 3.92 2.84
N ALA A 83 21.81 4.36 1.58
CA ALA A 83 20.71 4.63 0.67
C ALA A 83 19.84 3.38 0.41
N LYS A 84 20.46 2.21 0.19
CA LYS A 84 19.75 0.93 0.06
C LYS A 84 18.96 0.56 1.32
N ASN A 85 19.53 0.77 2.51
CA ASN A 85 18.85 0.46 3.77
C ASN A 85 17.67 1.41 4.00
N SER A 86 17.84 2.70 3.73
CA SER A 86 16.76 3.69 3.80
C SER A 86 15.61 3.35 2.84
N LEU A 87 15.92 2.90 1.62
CA LEU A 87 14.90 2.44 0.68
C LEU A 87 14.13 1.23 1.21
N LYS A 88 14.80 0.24 1.82
CA LYS A 88 14.11 -0.92 2.41
C LYS A 88 13.14 -0.51 3.51
N ILE A 89 13.58 0.38 4.42
CA ILE A 89 12.73 0.90 5.49
C ILE A 89 11.53 1.66 4.91
N TYR A 90 11.77 2.50 3.90
CA TYR A 90 10.71 3.24 3.21
C TYR A 90 9.68 2.31 2.57
N ILE A 91 10.11 1.27 1.84
CA ILE A 91 9.22 0.30 1.21
C ILE A 91 8.36 -0.41 2.26
N VAL A 92 8.95 -0.88 3.36
CA VAL A 92 8.21 -1.55 4.44
C VAL A 92 7.18 -0.61 5.08
N GLY A 93 7.56 0.62 5.41
CA GLY A 93 6.64 1.60 6.00
C GLY A 93 5.49 1.96 5.05
N LEU A 94 5.78 2.07 3.76
CA LEU A 94 4.79 2.41 2.75
C LEU A 94 3.79 1.28 2.51
N LEU A 95 4.23 0.01 2.51
CA LEU A 95 3.35 -1.14 2.44
C LEU A 95 2.38 -1.15 3.62
N ILE A 96 2.88 -0.96 4.84
CA ILE A 96 2.04 -0.90 6.05
C ILE A 96 1.00 0.22 5.94
N ILE A 97 1.41 1.43 5.57
CA ILE A 97 0.48 2.57 5.50
C ILE A 97 -0.58 2.37 4.42
N ASN A 98 -0.22 1.86 3.23
CA ASN A 98 -1.21 1.59 2.19
C ASN A 98 -2.19 0.49 2.60
N SER A 99 -1.72 -0.59 3.24
CA SER A 99 -2.60 -1.64 3.75
C SER A 99 -3.52 -1.21 4.88
N LEU A 100 -3.19 -0.14 5.61
CA LEU A 100 -4.04 0.42 6.67
C LEU A 100 -5.01 1.49 6.16
N ALA A 101 -4.67 2.15 5.06
CA ALA A 101 -5.48 3.22 4.47
C ALA A 101 -6.51 2.70 3.45
N CYS A 102 -6.22 1.57 2.80
CA CYS A 102 -7.10 0.85 1.88
C CYS A 102 -7.83 -0.28 2.61
#